data_AF-A0A0A9B4A1-F1
#
_entry.id   AF-A0A0A9B4A1-F1
#
_cell.length_a   1.000
_cell.length_b   1.000
_cell.length_c   1.000
_cell.angle_alpha   90.00
_cell.angle_beta   90.00
_cell.angle_gamma   90.00
#
_symmetry.space_group_name_H-M   'P 1'
#
loop_
_entity.id
_entity.type
_entity.pdbx_description
1 polymer ?
#
loop_
_entity_poly.entity_id
_entity_poly.type
_entity_poly.pdbx_seq_one_letter_code
_entity_poly.pdbx_strand_id
1 'polypeptide(L)'
;MAAGGILPVPHVPKRGRKAPPPGTAPCRNRRLAGVGVEPLPPPPPSARPKKKVMLALDIVDQHEQVDEQALEEYATLFKHQLSDSHIKALAALFGWSPPTLTAGTEPPPCYS
;
A
#
# COMPACT_ATOMS: atom_id res chain seq x y z
N MET A 1 8.21 -55.21 -18.67
CA MET A 1 7.09 -54.67 -19.48
C MET A 1 5.99 -54.23 -18.52
N ALA A 2 5.42 -53.06 -18.82
CA ALA A 2 4.33 -52.30 -18.17
C ALA A 2 3.26 -53.12 -17.40
N ALA A 3 2.56 -52.60 -16.41
CA ALA A 3 1.89 -51.29 -16.42
C ALA A 3 1.54 -50.80 -15.01
N GLY A 4 1.64 -49.47 -14.81
CA GLY A 4 1.17 -48.78 -13.63
C GLY A 4 -0.35 -48.88 -13.47
N GLY A 5 -0.79 -49.29 -12.29
CA GLY A 5 -2.19 -49.26 -11.89
C GLY A 5 -2.60 -47.83 -11.54
N ILE A 6 -3.21 -47.13 -12.50
CA ILE A 6 -3.89 -45.87 -12.28
C ILE A 6 -5.15 -46.17 -11.46
N LEU A 7 -5.33 -45.47 -10.33
CA LEU A 7 -6.51 -45.61 -9.47
C LEU A 7 -7.81 -45.40 -10.27
N PRO A 8 -8.91 -46.07 -9.90
CA PRO A 8 -10.19 -45.90 -10.59
C PRO A 8 -10.67 -44.45 -10.49
N VAL A 9 -11.12 -43.90 -11.62
CA VAL A 9 -11.63 -42.53 -11.71
C VAL A 9 -12.90 -42.40 -10.86
N PRO A 10 -12.98 -41.42 -9.94
CA PRO A 10 -14.17 -41.22 -9.13
C PRO A 10 -15.36 -40.80 -10.00
N HIS A 11 -16.49 -41.48 -9.81
CA HIS A 11 -17.74 -41.18 -10.51
C HIS A 11 -18.39 -39.92 -9.94
N VAL A 12 -18.29 -38.80 -10.66
CA VAL A 12 -18.99 -37.56 -10.33
C VAL A 12 -20.37 -37.59 -10.99
N PRO A 13 -21.50 -37.61 -10.24
CA PRO A 13 -22.81 -37.52 -10.86
C PRO A 13 -22.93 -36.18 -11.61
N LYS A 14 -23.33 -36.24 -12.88
CA LYS A 14 -23.58 -35.03 -13.68
C LYS A 14 -24.63 -34.19 -12.98
N ARG A 15 -24.20 -33.07 -12.39
CA ARG A 15 -25.11 -32.09 -11.79
C ARG A 15 -25.96 -31.52 -12.93
N GLY A 16 -27.22 -31.94 -13.03
CA GLY A 16 -28.15 -31.40 -14.00
C GLY A 16 -28.19 -29.87 -13.86
N ARG A 17 -28.04 -29.15 -14.98
CA ARG A 17 -28.15 -27.69 -14.99
C ARG A 17 -29.59 -27.33 -14.62
N LYS A 18 -29.85 -27.06 -13.35
CA LYS A 18 -31.08 -26.36 -12.96
C LYS A 18 -30.93 -24.92 -13.44
N ALA A 19 -31.89 -24.44 -14.22
CA ALA A 19 -31.97 -23.02 -14.54
C ALA A 19 -32.03 -22.24 -13.21
N PRO A 20 -31.24 -21.17 -13.05
CA PRO A 20 -31.37 -20.30 -11.89
C PRO A 20 -32.80 -19.74 -11.84
N PRO A 21 -33.39 -19.54 -10.65
CA PRO A 21 -34.69 -18.89 -10.54
C PRO A 21 -34.65 -17.53 -11.26
N PRO A 22 -35.72 -17.14 -11.97
CA PRO A 22 -35.79 -15.80 -12.57
C PRO A 22 -35.65 -14.76 -11.46
N GLY A 23 -34.56 -14.00 -11.50
CA GLY A 23 -34.21 -13.00 -10.48
C GLY A 23 -32.86 -13.21 -9.79
N THR A 24 -32.20 -14.38 -9.93
CA THR A 24 -30.83 -14.55 -9.42
C THR A 24 -29.84 -14.02 -10.45
N ALA A 25 -29.58 -12.71 -10.42
CA ALA A 25 -28.36 -12.20 -11.01
C ALA A 25 -27.17 -12.92 -10.37
N PRO A 26 -26.11 -13.26 -11.12
CA PRO A 26 -24.88 -13.78 -10.51
C PRO A 26 -24.46 -12.78 -9.44
N CYS A 27 -24.47 -13.18 -8.16
CA CYS A 27 -23.95 -12.35 -7.06
C CYS A 27 -22.42 -12.26 -7.21
N ARG A 28 -21.99 -11.52 -8.23
CA ARG A 28 -20.60 -11.10 -8.40
C ARG A 28 -20.34 -10.06 -7.33
N ASN A 29 -19.32 -10.38 -6.55
CA ASN A 29 -18.79 -9.62 -5.42
C ASN A 29 -19.02 -8.11 -5.57
N ARG A 30 -19.86 -7.54 -4.71
CA ARG A 30 -20.24 -6.10 -4.70
C ARG A 30 -19.02 -5.17 -4.74
N ARG A 31 -17.89 -5.62 -4.18
CA ARG A 31 -16.60 -4.90 -4.16
C ARG A 31 -16.07 -4.52 -5.55
N LEU A 32 -16.41 -5.28 -6.59
CA LEU A 32 -15.95 -5.01 -7.97
C LEU A 32 -16.94 -4.16 -8.77
N ALA A 33 -18.19 -4.05 -8.33
CA ALA A 33 -19.24 -3.40 -9.11
C ALA A 33 -19.24 -1.86 -8.99
N GLY A 34 -18.48 -1.27 -8.05
CA GLY A 34 -18.40 0.19 -7.90
C GLY A 34 -19.72 0.91 -7.59
N VAL A 35 -20.83 0.18 -7.41
CA VAL A 35 -22.15 0.76 -7.17
C VAL A 35 -22.36 0.95 -5.67
N GLY A 36 -22.40 2.22 -5.26
CA GLY A 36 -23.15 2.66 -4.07
C GLY A 36 -22.51 2.42 -2.71
N VAL A 37 -21.18 2.41 -2.62
CA VAL A 37 -20.54 2.77 -1.34
C VAL A 37 -20.43 4.29 -1.36
N GLU A 38 -21.31 4.97 -0.62
CA GLU A 38 -21.04 6.34 -0.16
C GLU A 38 -19.58 6.34 0.30
N PRO A 39 -18.69 7.18 -0.27
CA PRO A 39 -17.29 7.19 0.11
C PRO A 39 -17.24 7.28 1.63
N LEU A 40 -16.77 6.21 2.29
CA LEU A 40 -16.54 6.27 3.73
C LEU A 40 -15.73 7.55 3.94
N PRO A 41 -16.20 8.50 4.78
CA PRO A 41 -15.50 9.76 4.93
C PRO A 41 -14.03 9.45 5.19
N PRO A 42 -13.11 10.05 4.41
CA PRO A 42 -11.71 9.76 4.55
C PRO A 42 -11.35 9.87 6.03
N PRO A 43 -10.67 8.85 6.60
CA PRO A 43 -10.31 8.88 8.01
C PRO A 43 -9.62 10.21 8.31
N PRO A 44 -9.88 10.83 9.48
CA PRO A 44 -9.45 12.18 9.79
C PRO A 44 -7.98 12.43 9.41
N PRO A 45 -7.69 13.49 8.65
CA PRO A 45 -6.54 13.52 7.73
C PRO A 45 -5.15 13.79 8.30
N SER A 46 -4.86 13.65 9.61
CA SER A 46 -3.54 14.10 10.11
C SER A 46 -2.81 13.19 11.10
N ALA A 47 -3.51 12.40 11.93
CA ALA A 47 -2.83 11.61 12.98
C ALA A 47 -2.51 10.16 12.56
N ARG A 48 -3.32 9.56 11.69
CA ARG A 48 -3.19 8.13 11.37
C ARG A 48 -1.93 7.76 10.57
N PRO A 49 -1.44 8.56 9.60
CA PRO A 49 -0.26 8.19 8.85
C PRO A 49 0.98 8.14 9.74
N LYS A 50 1.17 9.15 10.60
CA LYS A 50 2.28 9.23 11.56
C LYS A 50 2.26 8.05 12.52
N LYS A 51 1.13 7.80 13.19
CA LYS A 51 0.99 6.66 14.12
C LYS A 51 1.22 5.31 13.42
N LYS A 52 0.77 5.14 12.18
CA LYS A 52 1.03 3.92 11.40
C LYS A 52 2.51 3.71 11.08
N VAL A 53 3.22 4.78 10.70
CA VAL A 53 4.65 4.71 10.42
C VAL A 53 5.40 4.36 11.70
N MET A 54 5.08 5.01 12.82
CA MET A 54 5.73 4.76 14.11
C MET A 54 5.42 3.35 14.64
N LEU A 55 4.20 2.85 14.44
CA LEU A 55 3.84 1.45 14.69
C LEU A 55 4.63 0.47 13.82
N ALA A 56 4.80 0.78 12.53
CA ALA A 56 5.57 -0.07 11.63
C ALA A 56 7.08 -0.08 11.94
N LEU A 57 7.56 0.98 12.60
CA LEU A 57 8.93 1.11 13.09
C LEU A 57 9.09 0.62 14.53
N ASP A 58 8.03 0.07 15.14
CA ASP A 58 8.01 -0.44 16.52
C ASP A 58 8.40 0.62 17.57
N ILE A 59 8.09 1.90 17.30
CA ILE A 59 8.40 3.04 18.19
C ILE A 59 7.25 3.30 19.17
N VAL A 60 6.01 3.00 18.79
CA VAL A 60 4.81 3.31 19.58
C VAL A 60 3.85 2.13 19.53
N ASP A 61 3.20 1.84 20.66
CA ASP A 61 2.21 0.78 20.75
C ASP A 61 0.85 1.13 20.13
N GLN A 62 0.07 0.11 19.76
CA GLN A 62 -1.22 0.31 19.07
C GLN A 62 -2.19 1.18 19.87
N HIS A 63 -2.10 1.13 21.20
CA HIS A 63 -2.97 1.86 22.12
C HIS A 63 -2.41 3.21 22.54
N GLU A 64 -1.14 3.48 22.27
CA GLU A 64 -0.44 4.65 22.78
C GLU A 64 -0.60 5.86 21.85
N GLN A 65 -0.61 7.06 22.43
CA GLN A 65 -0.64 8.32 21.67
C GLN A 65 0.78 8.63 21.18
N VAL A 66 0.91 9.35 20.07
CA VAL A 66 2.23 9.78 19.61
C VAL A 66 2.74 10.87 20.56
N ASP A 67 3.69 10.51 21.41
CA ASP A 67 4.34 11.43 22.36
C ASP A 67 5.58 12.12 21.74
N GLU A 68 6.05 13.20 22.38
CA GLU A 68 7.23 13.95 21.96
C GLU A 68 8.50 13.07 21.96
N GLN A 69 8.64 12.21 22.96
CA GLN A 69 9.75 11.26 23.03
C GLN A 69 9.76 10.30 21.83
N ALA A 70 8.59 9.81 21.42
CA ALA A 70 8.47 8.92 20.27
C ALA A 70 8.86 9.63 18.96
N LEU A 71 8.63 10.95 18.85
CA LEU A 71 9.09 11.74 17.70
C LEU A 71 10.62 11.88 17.69
N GLU A 72 11.24 12.03 18.86
CA GLU A 72 12.70 12.10 18.97
C GLU A 72 13.35 10.76 18.60
N GLU A 73 12.81 9.64 19.09
CA GLU A 73 13.23 8.29 18.70
C GLU A 73 13.10 8.07 17.20
N TYR A 74 11.97 8.46 16.60
CA TYR A 74 11.80 8.45 15.16
C TYR A 74 12.89 9.26 14.44
N ALA A 75 13.18 10.48 14.92
CA ALA A 75 14.23 11.31 14.33
C ALA A 75 15.61 10.65 14.44
N THR A 76 15.87 9.85 15.48
CA THR A 76 17.14 9.13 15.62
C THR A 76 17.38 8.10 14.53
N LEU A 77 16.33 7.42 14.05
CA LEU A 77 16.42 6.40 13.01
C LEU A 77 16.90 6.98 11.67
N PHE A 78 16.56 8.25 11.40
CA PHE A 78 16.89 8.94 10.16
C PHE A 78 18.01 9.98 10.31
N LYS A 79 18.81 9.90 11.39
CA LYS A 79 19.97 10.78 11.60
C LYS A 79 20.98 10.72 10.46
N HIS A 80 21.13 9.55 9.85
CA HIS A 80 22.00 9.40 8.70
C HIS A 80 21.24 9.70 7.41
N GLN A 81 21.58 10.82 6.77
CA GLN A 81 21.01 11.15 5.47
C GLN A 81 21.48 10.13 4.43
N LEU A 82 20.56 9.74 3.53
CA LEU A 82 20.90 8.91 2.39
C LEU A 82 21.88 9.66 1.47
N SER A 83 22.84 8.93 0.88
CA SER A 83 23.73 9.52 -0.13
C SER A 83 22.92 9.98 -1.34
N ASP A 84 23.43 10.99 -2.05
CA ASP A 84 22.80 11.52 -3.27
C ASP A 84 22.58 10.42 -4.34
N SER A 85 23.51 9.47 -4.43
CA SER A 85 23.36 8.28 -5.28
C SER A 85 22.15 7.42 -4.90
N HIS A 86 21.93 7.18 -3.60
CA HIS A 86 20.78 6.42 -3.11
C HIS A 86 19.47 7.17 -3.34
N ILE A 87 19.46 8.48 -3.11
CA ILE A 87 18.27 9.32 -3.34
C ILE A 87 17.88 9.28 -4.82
N LYS A 88 18.86 9.44 -5.73
CA LYS A 88 18.64 9.33 -7.18
C LYS A 88 18.13 7.96 -7.60
N ALA A 89 18.68 6.88 -7.05
CA ALA A 89 18.23 5.52 -7.33
C ALA A 89 16.79 5.28 -6.87
N LEU A 90 16.45 5.68 -5.63
CA LEU A 90 15.08 5.58 -5.12
C LEU A 90 14.11 6.42 -5.96
N ALA A 91 14.49 7.66 -6.30
CA ALA A 91 13.68 8.52 -7.14
C ALA A 91 13.42 7.87 -8.52
N ALA A 92 14.43 7.26 -9.15
CA ALA A 92 14.26 6.55 -10.41
C ALA A 92 13.32 5.33 -10.30
N LEU A 93 13.37 4.57 -9.20
CA LEU A 93 12.47 3.42 -8.97
C LEU A 93 11.00 3.84 -8.86
N PHE A 94 10.74 4.97 -8.22
CA PHE A 94 9.38 5.49 -8.02
C PHE A 94 8.95 6.52 -9.09
N GLY A 95 9.81 6.82 -10.07
CA GLY A 95 9.55 7.84 -11.10
C GLY A 95 9.47 9.28 -10.57
N TRP A 96 10.13 9.57 -9.45
CA TRP A 96 10.17 10.88 -8.82
C TRP A 96 11.34 11.72 -9.32
N SER A 97 11.20 13.05 -9.29
CA SER A 97 12.35 13.95 -9.47
C SER A 97 13.13 14.02 -8.15
N PRO A 98 14.43 13.69 -8.13
CA PRO A 98 15.23 13.79 -6.92
C PRO A 98 15.29 15.26 -6.46
N PRO A 99 15.22 15.53 -5.15
CA PRO A 99 15.39 16.88 -4.64
C PRO A 99 16.79 17.36 -4.95
N THR A 100 16.92 18.40 -5.78
CA THR A 100 18.19 19.10 -6.00
C THR A 100 18.50 19.86 -4.72
N LEU A 101 19.30 19.27 -3.83
CA LEU A 101 19.83 19.92 -2.62
C LEU A 101 20.88 20.98 -3.02
N THR A 102 20.50 21.92 -3.88
CA THR A 102 21.25 23.15 -4.11
C THR A 102 20.69 24.17 -3.13
N ALA A 103 21.46 24.35 -2.05
CA ALA A 103 21.38 25.50 -1.17
C ALA A 103 21.25 26.79 -1.98
N GLY A 104 20.53 27.76 -1.43
CA GLY A 104 20.07 28.95 -2.13
C GLY A 104 21.16 29.84 -2.74
N THR A 105 20.66 30.79 -3.52
CA THR A 105 21.32 31.98 -4.10
C THR A 105 21.76 31.84 -5.55
N GLU A 106 20.80 31.92 -6.49
CA GLU A 106 21.03 32.77 -7.66
C GLU A 106 20.32 34.11 -7.39
N PRO A 107 21.05 35.20 -7.12
CA PRO A 107 20.44 36.53 -7.11
C PRO A 107 20.05 36.88 -8.55
N PRO A 108 18.92 37.60 -8.74
CA PRO A 108 18.47 37.98 -10.08
C PRO A 108 19.59 38.73 -10.82
N PRO A 109 19.79 38.48 -12.12
CA PRO A 109 20.76 39.23 -12.90
C PRO A 109 20.38 40.71 -12.87
N CYS A 110 21.18 41.53 -12.19
CA CYS A 110 21.11 42.97 -12.31
C CYS A 110 21.48 43.32 -13.75
N TYR A 111 20.48 43.68 -14.55
CA TYR A 111 20.69 44.29 -15.86
C TYR A 111 21.24 45.70 -15.64
N SER A 112 22.44 45.93 -16.16
CA SER A 112 23.14 47.22 -16.22
C SER A 112 22.67 48.04 -17.41
#